data_AF-A0A3D3A6V0-F1
#
_entry.id   AF-A0A3D3A6V0-F1
#
_cell.length_a   1.000
_cell.length_b   1.000
_cell.length_c   1.000
_cell.angle_alpha   90.00
_cell.angle_beta   90.00
_cell.angle_gamma   90.00
#
_symmetry.space_group_name_H-M   'P 1'
#
loop_
_entity.id
_entity.type
_entity.pdbx_description
1 polymer ?
#
loop_
_entity_poly.entity_id
_entity_poly.type
_entity_poly.pdbx_seq_one_letter_code
_entity_poly.pdbx_strand_id
1 'polypeptide(L)'
;MNYFSFIGAHYRFLLFGFLMMGLSNFGQTFFIALYSNEIRTMFDLSNAGFGGLYSAATLASALAMGINGRFIDYWALRRYGR
;
A
#
# COMPACT_ATOMS: atom_id res chain seq x y z
N MET A 1 -6.01 -21.16 -24.16
CA MET A 1 -4.75 -21.37 -23.42
C MET A 1 -5.09 -21.82 -22.02
N ASN A 2 -4.41 -22.83 -21.49
CA ASN A 2 -4.61 -23.29 -20.11
C ASN A 2 -3.93 -22.32 -19.13
N TYR A 3 -4.50 -22.09 -17.94
CA TYR A 3 -3.99 -21.12 -16.95
C TYR A 3 -2.53 -21.35 -16.58
N PHE A 4 -2.11 -22.62 -16.45
CA PHE A 4 -0.72 -22.98 -16.17
C PHE A 4 0.25 -22.56 -17.28
N SER A 5 -0.19 -22.62 -18.54
CA SER A 5 0.61 -22.16 -19.68
C SER A 5 0.72 -20.63 -19.71
N PHE A 6 -0.33 -19.91 -19.30
CA PHE A 6 -0.32 -18.45 -19.17
C PHE A 6 0.63 -17.97 -18.06
N ILE A 7 0.60 -18.63 -16.89
CA ILE A 7 1.51 -18.31 -15.78
C ILE A 7 2.95 -18.56 -16.20
N GLY A 8 3.24 -19.71 -16.85
CA GLY A 8 4.58 -20.01 -17.36
C GLY A 8 5.08 -18.98 -18.39
N ALA A 9 4.21 -18.51 -19.29
CA ALA A 9 4.57 -17.53 -20.31
C ALA A 9 4.85 -16.12 -19.74
N HIS A 10 4.21 -15.74 -18.63
CA HIS A 10 4.28 -14.38 -18.07
C HIS A 10 4.80 -14.30 -16.63
N TYR A 11 5.46 -15.36 -16.14
CA TYR A 11 5.84 -15.49 -14.73
C TYR A 11 6.66 -14.30 -14.20
N ARG A 12 7.49 -13.65 -15.03
CA ARG A 12 8.30 -12.49 -14.64
C ARG A 12 7.45 -11.29 -14.21
N PHE A 13 6.39 -11.00 -14.96
CA PHE A 13 5.47 -9.89 -14.63
C PHE A 13 4.57 -10.24 -13.46
N LEU A 14 4.07 -11.49 -13.39
CA LEU A 14 3.29 -11.94 -12.24
C LEU A 14 4.13 -11.92 -10.96
N LEU A 15 5.36 -12.43 -11.00
CA LEU A 15 6.28 -12.43 -9.86
C LEU A 15 6.64 -11.01 -9.46
N PHE A 16 6.91 -10.13 -10.43
CA PHE A 16 7.15 -8.71 -10.14
C PHE A 16 5.98 -8.07 -9.42
N GLY A 17 4.75 -8.20 -9.94
CA GLY A 17 3.55 -7.64 -9.30
C GLY A 17 3.30 -8.23 -7.91
N PHE A 18 3.51 -9.54 -7.75
CA PHE A 18 3.37 -10.23 -6.48
C PHE A 18 4.39 -9.74 -5.44
N LEU A 19 5.66 -9.65 -5.81
CA LEU A 19 6.72 -9.16 -4.94
C LEU A 19 6.53 -7.67 -4.61
N MET A 20 6.15 -6.85 -5.59
CA MET A 20 5.81 -5.44 -5.38
C MET A 20 4.70 -5.28 -4.35
N MET A 21 3.59 -6.02 -4.51
CA MET A 21 2.47 -5.99 -3.57
C MET A 21 2.89 -6.42 -2.16
N GLY A 22 3.66 -7.51 -2.05
CA GLY A 22 4.11 -8.02 -0.74
C GLY A 22 5.12 -7.12 -0.04
N LEU A 23 6.10 -6.60 -0.79
CA LEU A 23 7.17 -5.76 -0.25
C LEU A 23 6.72 -4.31 -0.02
N SER A 24 5.69 -3.81 -0.72
CA SER A 24 5.16 -2.45 -0.52
C SER A 24 4.57 -2.25 0.87
N ASN A 25 4.12 -3.31 1.56
CA ASN A 25 3.64 -3.23 2.94
C ASN A 25 4.78 -3.23 3.97
N PHE A 26 6.02 -3.52 3.55
CA PHE A 26 7.19 -3.60 4.42
C PHE A 26 7.67 -2.18 4.77
N GLY A 27 7.07 -1.60 5.80
CA GLY A 27 7.38 -0.25 6.26
C GLY A 27 6.20 0.35 6.99
N GLN A 28 5.17 0.78 6.26
CA GLN A 28 4.07 1.57 6.84
C GLN A 28 3.26 0.78 7.89
N THR A 29 2.78 -0.42 7.58
CA THR A 29 1.93 -1.19 8.51
C THR A 29 2.73 -1.77 9.67
N PHE A 30 3.93 -2.31 9.40
CA PHE A 30 4.80 -2.86 10.43
C PHE A 30 5.31 -1.79 11.40
N PHE A 31 5.67 -0.61 10.90
CA PHE A 31 6.10 0.51 11.73
C PHE A 31 4.98 0.94 12.69
N ILE A 32 3.76 1.12 12.18
CA ILE A 32 2.62 1.51 13.01
C ILE A 32 2.34 0.44 14.07
N ALA A 33 2.43 -0.85 13.73
CA ALA A 33 2.21 -1.93 14.69
C ALA A 33 3.29 -1.94 15.80
N LEU A 34 4.57 -1.88 15.40
CA LEU A 34 5.71 -1.99 16.32
C LEU A 34 5.81 -0.79 17.27
N TYR A 35 5.56 0.42 16.77
CA TYR A 35 5.66 1.66 17.53
C TYR A 35 4.31 2.16 18.08
N SER A 36 3.23 1.39 17.93
CA SER A 36 1.88 1.81 18.36
C SER A 36 1.83 2.15 19.85
N ASN A 37 2.59 1.44 20.69
CA ASN A 37 2.58 1.62 22.13
C ASN A 37 3.37 2.86 22.55
N GLU A 38 4.52 3.07 21.93
CA GLU A 38 5.41 4.21 22.13
C GLU A 38 4.73 5.50 21.68
N ILE A 39 4.07 5.49 20.52
CA ILE A 39 3.28 6.62 20.03
C ILE A 39 2.14 6.95 21.01
N ARG A 40 1.40 5.93 21.48
CA ARG A 40 0.34 6.14 22.48
C ARG A 40 0.87 6.78 23.76
N THR A 41 2.03 6.31 24.23
CA THR A 41 2.64 6.78 25.48
C THR A 41 3.22 8.19 25.35
N MET A 42 3.88 8.51 24.22
CA MET A 42 4.45 9.84 23.99
C MET A 42 3.40 10.94 23.88
N PHE A 43 2.23 10.62 23.30
CA PHE A 43 1.15 11.58 23.07
C PHE A 43 0.01 11.46 24.09
N ASP A 44 0.19 10.66 25.16
CA ASP A 44 -0.83 10.37 26.18
C ASP A 44 -2.20 9.96 25.59
N LEU A 45 -2.17 9.19 24.50
CA LEU A 45 -3.35 8.77 23.76
C LEU A 45 -3.95 7.51 24.37
N SER A 46 -5.25 7.55 24.64
CA SER A 46 -6.03 6.34 24.94
C SER A 46 -6.07 5.40 23.73
N ASN A 47 -6.38 4.11 23.97
CA ASN A 47 -6.56 3.13 22.90
C ASN A 47 -7.60 3.57 21.86
N ALA A 48 -8.68 4.22 22.32
CA ALA A 48 -9.72 4.77 21.45
C ALA A 48 -9.22 5.98 20.64
N GLY A 49 -8.41 6.85 21.24
CA GLY A 49 -7.83 8.01 20.56
C GLY A 49 -6.88 7.61 19.43
N PHE A 50 -5.98 6.67 19.70
CA PHE A 50 -5.07 6.13 18.66
C PHE A 50 -5.82 5.40 17.54
N GLY A 51 -6.81 4.56 17.90
CA GLY A 51 -7.66 3.88 16.91
C GLY A 51 -8.45 4.86 16.04
N GLY A 52 -8.96 5.94 16.63
CA GLY A 52 -9.65 7.01 15.92
C GLY A 52 -8.74 7.77 14.94
N LEU A 53 -7.54 8.13 15.38
CA LEU A 53 -6.53 8.78 14.53
C LEU A 53 -6.13 7.89 13.36
N TYR A 54 -5.83 6.61 13.62
CA TYR A 54 -5.48 5.65 12.58
C TYR A 54 -6.62 5.45 11.57
N SER A 55 -7.87 5.37 12.04
CA SER A 55 -9.05 5.24 11.18
C SER A 55 -9.26 6.49 10.32
N ALA A 56 -9.12 7.68 10.90
CA ALA A 56 -9.22 8.94 10.16
C ALA A 56 -8.12 9.06 9.09
N ALA A 57 -6.88 8.70 9.42
CA ALA A 57 -5.77 8.67 8.47
C ALA A 57 -6.01 7.65 7.33
N THR A 58 -6.57 6.48 7.67
CA THR A 58 -6.91 5.45 6.68
C THR A 58 -8.01 5.92 5.72
N LEU A 59 -9.06 6.55 6.25
CA LEU A 59 -10.13 7.15 5.44
C LEU A 59 -9.61 8.27 4.54
N ALA A 60 -8.78 9.16 5.09
CA ALA A 60 -8.14 10.22 4.31
C ALA A 60 -7.29 9.64 3.17
N SER A 61 -6.52 8.57 3.43
CA SER A 61 -5.76 7.86 2.40
C SER A 61 -6.66 7.23 1.33
N ALA A 62 -7.79 6.63 1.72
CA ALA A 62 -8.74 6.05 0.77
C ALA A 62 -9.35 7.12 -0.15
N LEU A 63 -9.74 8.27 0.42
CA LEU A 63 -10.24 9.41 -0.36
C LEU A 63 -9.15 9.97 -1.29
N ALA A 64 -7.93 10.15 -0.78
CA ALA A 64 -6.79 10.60 -1.57
C ALA A 64 -6.48 9.63 -2.71
N MET A 65 -6.59 8.32 -2.49
CA MET A 65 -6.37 7.29 -3.50
C MET A 65 -7.43 7.33 -4.60
N GLY A 66 -8.69 7.63 -4.28
CA GLY A 66 -9.73 7.87 -5.30
C GLY A 66 -9.42 9.04 -6.23
N ILE A 67 -8.84 10.12 -5.68
CA ILE A 67 -8.45 11.31 -6.45
C ILE A 67 -7.16 11.04 -7.25
N ASN A 68 -6.14 10.48 -6.61
CA ASN A 68 -4.84 10.19 -7.21
C ASN A 68 -4.90 9.04 -8.22
N GLY A 69 -5.82 8.09 -8.06
CA GLY A 69 -6.04 6.99 -9.01
C GLY A 69 -6.36 7.49 -10.42
N ARG A 70 -7.08 8.62 -10.52
CA ARG A 70 -7.38 9.26 -11.81
C ARG A 70 -6.15 9.81 -12.51
N PHE A 71 -5.06 10.13 -11.79
CA PHE A 71 -3.81 10.60 -12.39
C PHE A 71 -3.00 9.47 -13.02
N ILE A 72 -3.16 8.23 -12.55
CA ILE A 72 -2.48 7.05 -13.12
C ILE A 72 -2.87 6.84 -14.58
N ASP A 73 -4.13 7.12 -14.94
CA ASP A 73 -4.61 7.00 -16.33
C ASP A 73 -4.00 8.04 -17.28
N TYR A 74 -3.57 9.20 -16.77
CA TYR A 74 -2.95 10.27 -17.57
C TYR A 74 -1.43 10.21 -17.59
N TRP A 75 -0.79 9.46 -16.70
CA TRP A 75 0.66 9.29 -16.68
C TRP A 75 1.07 8.18 -17.65
N ALA A 76 1.44 8.58 -18.86
CA ALA A 76 1.99 7.68 -19.86
C ALA A 76 3.30 7.03 -19.33
N LEU A 77 3.23 5.72 -19.01
CA LEU A 77 4.36 4.85 -18.67
C LEU A 77 5.51 4.85 -19.71
N ARG A 78 5.27 5.43 -20.89
CA ARG A 78 6.21 5.53 -22.01
C ARG A 78 7.42 6.44 -21.74
N ARG A 79 7.48 7.17 -20.61
CA ARG A 79 8.66 7.97 -20.25
C ARG A 79 9.74 7.25 -19.42
N TYR A 80 9.48 6.03 -18.93
CA TYR A 80 10.45 5.25 -18.14
C TYR A 80 10.91 3.95 -18.80
N GLY A 81 10.41 3.63 -20.01
CA GLY A 81 10.83 2.47 -20.79
C GLY A 81 11.70 2.88 -21.99
N ARG A 82 12.95 3.25 -21.72
CA ARG A 82 14.07 3.14 -22.68
C ARG A 82 15.23 2.48 -21.97
#